data_AF-A0A843X9N8-F1
#
_entry.id   AF-A0A843X9N8-F1
#
_cell.length_a   1.000
_cell.length_b   1.000
_cell.length_c   1.000
_cell.angle_alpha   90.00
_cell.angle_beta   90.00
_cell.angle_gamma   90.00
#
_symmetry.space_group_name_H-M   'P 1'
#
loop_
_entity.id
_entity.type
_entity.pdbx_description
1 polymer ?
#
loop_
_entity_poly.entity_id
_entity_poly.type
_entity_poly.pdbx_seq_one_letter_code
_entity_poly.pdbx_strand_id
1 'polypeptide(L)'
;MEEEPAVMPGDEDEPVRPKKSELRSRLGWSVVRAIYQGLPDFQRTRMEEMGFGPFLRLDELTSDVALIQALNERWDPECQAFLFPWGHMIPTLEDVARNTGLRVDGQAVTGVTYTSYQEMLGRLLGLEVTRERSSLVPRTRLQASLGVADARHQTGEVQAEYMARLTADARAALAEEEGAGADRDLRRFLILVIGKLILGTRGDPVSCRCLPLLEDLTQVGSYAWGAALLAHLFDSLGTSSRETGVAGCGRTATSLPWVQWTPYVGEDDATQP
;
A
#
# COMPACT_ATOMS: atom_id res chain seq x y z
N MET A 1 28.73 -54.15 -38.88
CA MET A 1 28.25 -52.75 -38.94
C MET A 1 26.87 -52.85 -39.56
N GLU A 2 25.77 -52.57 -38.89
CA GLU A 2 25.57 -51.50 -37.91
C GLU A 2 24.71 -51.99 -36.73
N GLU A 3 25.11 -51.59 -35.53
CA GLU A 3 24.36 -51.76 -34.27
C GLU A 3 23.08 -50.92 -34.29
N GLU A 4 22.00 -51.48 -33.77
CA GLU A 4 20.82 -50.74 -33.29
C GLU A 4 21.25 -49.78 -32.17
N PRO A 5 21.03 -48.45 -32.28
CA PRO A 5 21.21 -47.59 -31.13
C PRO A 5 19.95 -47.60 -30.26
N ALA A 6 20.20 -47.94 -29.00
CA ALA A 6 19.29 -47.94 -27.87
C ALA A 6 18.42 -46.68 -27.76
N VAL A 7 17.15 -46.92 -27.45
CA VAL A 7 16.20 -45.91 -26.93
C VAL A 7 16.75 -45.38 -25.61
N MET A 8 17.15 -44.11 -25.59
CA MET A 8 17.42 -43.37 -24.37
C MET A 8 16.12 -42.69 -23.91
N PRO A 9 15.62 -42.95 -22.69
CA PRO A 9 14.53 -42.17 -22.12
C PRO A 9 15.08 -40.81 -21.70
N GLY A 10 14.80 -39.78 -22.50
CA GLY A 10 15.16 -38.40 -22.20
C GLY A 10 14.07 -37.74 -21.36
N ASP A 11 14.49 -37.37 -20.14
CA ASP A 11 13.98 -36.30 -19.28
C ASP A 11 12.50 -36.36 -18.87
N GLU A 12 12.27 -37.11 -17.78
CA GLU A 12 11.13 -36.93 -16.90
C GLU A 12 11.05 -35.46 -16.41
N ASP A 13 9.88 -34.87 -16.67
CA ASP A 13 9.32 -33.65 -16.09
C ASP A 13 10.10 -33.02 -14.92
N GLU A 14 11.05 -32.15 -15.25
CA GLU A 14 11.53 -31.15 -14.30
C GLU A 14 10.35 -30.19 -14.06
N PRO A 15 9.83 -30.02 -12.81
CA PRO A 15 8.71 -29.15 -12.58
C PRO A 15 9.12 -27.72 -12.88
N VAL A 16 8.62 -27.19 -14.01
CA VAL A 16 8.77 -25.79 -14.40
C VAL A 16 8.24 -24.95 -13.25
N ARG A 17 9.15 -24.39 -12.46
CA ARG A 17 8.82 -23.45 -11.39
C ARG A 17 7.98 -22.33 -12.03
N PRO A 18 6.77 -22.03 -11.55
CA PRO A 18 5.99 -20.94 -12.11
C PRO A 18 6.79 -19.65 -11.98
N LYS A 19 7.03 -18.98 -13.11
CA LYS A 19 7.63 -17.65 -13.14
C LYS A 19 6.72 -16.74 -12.31
N LYS A 20 7.24 -16.16 -11.23
CA LYS A 20 6.53 -15.21 -10.36
C LYS A 20 5.99 -14.03 -11.18
N SER A 21 4.75 -14.14 -11.64
CA SER A 21 3.96 -13.06 -12.26
C SER A 21 3.14 -12.27 -11.23
N GLU A 22 3.47 -12.43 -9.94
CA GLU A 22 2.83 -11.69 -8.84
C GLU A 22 3.55 -10.36 -8.61
N LEU A 23 2.80 -9.26 -8.70
CA LEU A 23 3.30 -7.98 -8.21
C LEU A 23 3.24 -8.00 -6.70
N ARG A 24 4.40 -8.15 -6.08
CA ARG A 24 4.54 -7.94 -4.64
C ARG A 24 4.63 -6.45 -4.35
N SER A 25 3.83 -5.98 -3.41
CA SER A 25 3.92 -4.63 -2.87
C SER A 25 5.38 -4.34 -2.46
N ARG A 26 5.93 -3.19 -2.88
CA ARG A 26 7.32 -2.80 -2.57
C ARG A 26 7.53 -2.60 -1.06
N LEU A 27 6.46 -2.28 -0.34
CA LEU A 27 6.34 -2.45 1.10
C LEU A 27 5.54 -3.74 1.33
N GLY A 28 6.22 -4.86 1.55
CA GLY A 28 5.54 -6.14 1.73
C GLY A 28 4.52 -6.06 2.86
N TRP A 29 3.28 -6.51 2.61
CA TRP A 29 2.16 -6.42 3.54
C TRP A 29 2.46 -7.09 4.89
N SER A 30 3.30 -8.13 4.84
CA SER A 30 3.88 -8.78 6.01
C SER A 30 4.61 -7.82 6.96
N VAL A 31 5.35 -6.84 6.44
CA VAL A 31 6.06 -5.84 7.28
C VAL A 31 5.07 -4.92 7.99
N VAL A 32 4.05 -4.44 7.26
CA VAL A 32 3.01 -3.57 7.82
C VAL A 32 2.24 -4.30 8.91
N ARG A 33 1.88 -5.56 8.64
CA ARG A 33 1.21 -6.45 9.60
C ARG A 33 2.07 -6.71 10.82
N ALA A 34 3.37 -6.98 10.65
CA ALA A 34 4.28 -7.21 11.76
C ALA A 34 4.41 -5.98 12.67
N ILE A 35 4.54 -4.78 12.08
CA ILE A 35 4.58 -3.53 12.85
C ILE A 35 3.27 -3.32 13.60
N TYR A 36 2.12 -3.49 12.94
CA TYR A 36 0.80 -3.31 13.58
C TYR A 36 0.55 -4.33 14.71
N GLN A 37 0.94 -5.60 14.53
CA GLN A 37 0.88 -6.62 15.59
C GLN A 37 1.90 -6.36 16.72
N GLY A 38 3.01 -5.71 16.40
CA GLY A 38 4.02 -5.30 17.36
C GLY A 38 3.65 -4.06 18.17
N LEU A 39 2.60 -3.31 17.81
CA LEU A 39 2.15 -2.17 18.60
C LEU A 39 1.57 -2.62 19.95
N PRO A 40 1.95 -1.99 21.08
CA PRO A 40 1.19 -2.04 22.33
C PRO A 40 -0.31 -1.82 22.16
N ASP A 41 -1.12 -2.40 23.06
CA ASP A 41 -2.59 -2.35 22.98
C ASP A 41 -3.16 -0.93 22.91
N PHE A 42 -2.60 0.00 23.67
CA PHE A 42 -3.06 1.39 23.67
C PHE A 42 -2.76 2.09 22.32
N GLN A 43 -1.61 1.80 21.69
CA GLN A 43 -1.27 2.32 20.36
C GLN A 43 -2.16 1.70 19.28
N ARG A 44 -2.46 0.40 19.38
CA ARG A 44 -3.45 -0.25 18.49
C ARG A 44 -4.83 0.36 18.63
N THR A 45 -5.27 0.60 19.86
CA THR A 45 -6.57 1.24 20.13
C THR A 45 -6.65 2.61 19.47
N ARG A 46 -5.60 3.43 19.59
CA ARG A 46 -5.53 4.71 18.87
C ARG A 46 -5.57 4.54 17.35
N MET A 47 -4.94 3.50 16.79
CA MET A 47 -5.04 3.20 15.34
C MET A 47 -6.47 2.82 14.91
N GLU A 48 -7.23 2.14 15.77
CA GLU A 48 -8.67 1.89 15.54
C GLU A 48 -9.46 3.20 15.56
N GLU A 49 -9.24 4.04 16.58
CA GLU A 49 -9.95 5.32 16.75
C GLU A 49 -9.68 6.28 15.58
N MET A 50 -8.47 6.25 15.03
CA MET A 50 -8.09 7.00 13.83
C MET A 50 -8.68 6.41 12.53
N GLY A 51 -9.35 5.26 12.58
CA GLY A 51 -10.00 4.63 11.43
C GLY A 51 -9.08 3.83 10.52
N PHE A 52 -7.85 3.50 10.96
CA PHE A 52 -6.89 2.71 10.18
C PHE A 52 -6.95 1.22 10.48
N GLY A 53 -7.59 0.82 11.58
CA GLY A 53 -7.69 -0.57 12.01
C GLY A 53 -8.16 -1.56 10.95
N PRO A 54 -9.36 -1.34 10.33
CA PRO A 54 -9.85 -2.21 9.26
C PRO A 54 -8.86 -2.34 8.10
N PHE A 55 -8.25 -1.24 7.68
CA PHE A 55 -7.27 -1.21 6.60
C PHE A 55 -6.01 -2.03 6.91
N LEU A 56 -5.50 -1.91 8.14
CA LEU A 56 -4.28 -2.60 8.59
C LEU A 56 -4.49 -4.10 8.82
N ARG A 57 -5.75 -4.55 8.95
CA ARG A 57 -6.12 -5.95 9.08
C ARG A 57 -6.33 -6.67 7.75
N LEU A 58 -6.41 -5.94 6.63
CA LEU A 58 -6.57 -6.55 5.32
C LEU A 58 -5.49 -7.59 5.06
N ASP A 59 -5.85 -8.66 4.36
CA ASP A 59 -4.90 -9.65 3.86
C ASP A 59 -4.18 -9.16 2.61
N GLU A 60 -2.99 -9.72 2.39
CA GLU A 60 -2.22 -9.44 1.18
C GLU A 60 -2.98 -10.00 -0.02
N LEU A 61 -3.53 -9.11 -0.86
CA LEU A 61 -4.12 -9.52 -2.13
C LEU A 61 -2.99 -9.75 -3.14
N THR A 62 -2.71 -11.02 -3.40
CA THR A 62 -1.86 -11.45 -4.50
C THR A 62 -2.47 -10.97 -5.80
N SER A 63 -1.86 -9.97 -6.41
CA SER A 63 -2.40 -9.33 -7.61
C SER A 63 -1.56 -9.72 -8.81
N ASP A 64 -2.23 -10.29 -9.82
CA ASP A 64 -1.61 -10.72 -11.06
C ASP A 64 -1.18 -9.49 -11.87
N VAL A 65 0.09 -9.47 -12.31
CA VAL A 65 0.60 -8.38 -13.15
C VAL A 65 -0.22 -8.18 -14.40
N ALA A 66 -0.58 -9.27 -15.08
CA ALA A 66 -1.35 -9.21 -16.33
C ALA A 66 -2.73 -8.61 -16.09
N LEU A 67 -3.36 -8.90 -14.95
CA LEU A 67 -4.65 -8.29 -14.60
C LEU A 67 -4.52 -6.78 -14.40
N ILE A 68 -3.52 -6.33 -13.63
CA ILE A 68 -3.29 -4.89 -13.39
C ILE A 68 -3.00 -4.17 -14.71
N GLN A 69 -2.21 -4.77 -15.59
CA GLN A 69 -1.92 -4.22 -16.91
C GLN A 69 -3.18 -4.13 -17.77
N ALA A 70 -3.98 -5.19 -17.84
CA ALA A 70 -5.22 -5.20 -18.60
C ALA A 70 -6.23 -4.16 -18.10
N LEU A 71 -6.32 -3.94 -16.78
CA LEU A 71 -7.15 -2.88 -16.21
C LEU A 71 -6.61 -1.50 -16.57
N ASN A 72 -5.30 -1.30 -16.50
CA ASN A 72 -4.67 -0.03 -16.86
C ASN A 72 -4.88 0.33 -18.35
N GLU A 73 -4.86 -0.65 -19.25
CA GLU A 73 -5.16 -0.46 -20.67
C GLU A 73 -6.63 -0.10 -20.94
N ARG A 74 -7.54 -0.55 -20.06
CA ARG A 74 -8.97 -0.26 -20.15
C ARG A 74 -9.36 1.05 -19.48
N TRP A 75 -8.46 1.71 -18.77
CA TRP A 75 -8.75 2.96 -18.08
C TRP A 75 -8.86 4.12 -19.08
N ASP A 76 -10.05 4.72 -19.13
CA ASP A 76 -10.28 5.98 -19.83
C ASP A 76 -10.16 7.17 -18.87
N PRO A 77 -9.15 8.05 -19.04
CA PRO A 77 -8.92 9.17 -18.15
C PRO A 77 -9.95 10.29 -18.30
N GLU A 78 -10.68 10.38 -19.42
CA GLU A 78 -11.70 11.41 -19.63
C GLU A 78 -12.98 11.08 -18.84
N CYS A 79 -13.41 9.83 -18.87
CA CYS A 79 -14.59 9.33 -18.16
C CYS A 79 -14.28 8.86 -16.72
N GLN A 80 -13.00 8.77 -16.35
CA GLN A 80 -12.54 8.18 -15.08
C GLN A 80 -13.14 6.79 -14.82
N ALA A 81 -13.17 5.97 -15.88
CA ALA A 81 -13.84 4.68 -15.89
C ALA A 81 -12.99 3.60 -16.57
N PHE A 82 -13.16 2.35 -16.14
CA PHE A 82 -12.71 1.19 -16.90
C PHE A 82 -13.73 0.85 -18.00
N LEU A 83 -13.24 0.67 -19.23
CA LEU A 83 -14.03 0.31 -20.39
C LEU A 83 -14.07 -1.22 -20.57
N PHE A 84 -15.24 -1.80 -20.34
CA PHE A 84 -15.51 -3.22 -20.61
C PHE A 84 -16.53 -3.39 -21.75
N PRO A 85 -16.58 -4.56 -22.40
CA PRO A 85 -17.58 -4.84 -23.44
C PRO A 85 -19.03 -4.68 -22.97
N TRP A 86 -19.27 -4.82 -21.67
CA TRP A 86 -20.58 -4.69 -21.03
C TRP A 86 -20.83 -3.32 -20.39
N GLY A 87 -19.93 -2.34 -20.54
CA GLY A 87 -20.14 -0.97 -20.08
C GLY A 87 -18.98 -0.36 -19.30
N HIS A 88 -19.23 0.83 -18.76
CA HIS A 88 -18.30 1.59 -17.93
C HIS A 88 -18.33 1.11 -16.49
N MET A 89 -17.16 0.97 -15.88
CA MET A 89 -17.02 0.67 -14.45
C MET A 89 -16.20 1.77 -13.79
N ILE A 90 -16.84 2.52 -12.89
CA ILE A 90 -16.24 3.64 -12.17
C ILE A 90 -16.04 3.22 -10.71
N PRO A 91 -14.80 3.19 -10.21
CA PRO A 91 -14.55 3.00 -8.79
C PRO A 91 -15.22 4.09 -7.94
N THR A 92 -16.03 3.72 -6.95
CA THR A 92 -16.75 4.68 -6.10
C THR A 92 -16.15 4.81 -4.70
N LEU A 93 -16.59 5.83 -3.96
CA LEU A 93 -16.27 5.96 -2.54
C LEU A 93 -16.86 4.81 -1.71
N GLU A 94 -18.04 4.29 -2.07
CA GLU A 94 -18.62 3.16 -1.35
C GLU A 94 -17.70 1.93 -1.45
N ASP A 95 -17.21 1.65 -2.65
CA ASP A 95 -16.30 0.53 -2.88
C ASP A 95 -15.01 0.70 -2.07
N VAL A 96 -14.45 1.91 -2.02
CA VAL A 96 -13.27 2.18 -1.19
C VAL A 96 -13.57 1.94 0.28
N ALA A 97 -14.68 2.44 0.80
CA ALA A 97 -15.06 2.22 2.20
C ALA A 97 -15.25 0.73 2.50
N ARG A 98 -15.89 -0.02 1.60
CA ARG A 98 -16.14 -1.46 1.75
C ARG A 98 -14.88 -2.30 1.66
N ASN A 99 -13.99 -1.98 0.72
CA ASN A 99 -12.79 -2.77 0.43
C ASN A 99 -11.64 -2.45 1.38
N THR A 100 -11.54 -1.21 1.84
CA THR A 100 -10.41 -0.75 2.65
C THR A 100 -10.77 -0.47 4.10
N GLY A 101 -12.05 -0.20 4.39
CA GLY A 101 -12.51 0.27 5.69
C GLY A 101 -12.01 1.66 6.06
N LEU A 102 -11.35 2.38 5.14
CA LEU A 102 -10.94 3.77 5.35
C LEU A 102 -12.16 4.70 5.25
N ARG A 103 -12.13 5.75 6.07
CA ARG A 103 -13.16 6.79 6.07
C ARG A 103 -13.17 7.57 4.75
N VAL A 104 -14.34 7.75 4.14
CA VAL A 104 -14.52 8.44 2.85
C VAL A 104 -15.20 9.81 2.98
N ASP A 105 -15.75 10.11 4.14
CA ASP A 105 -16.35 11.37 4.53
C ASP A 105 -15.47 12.14 5.52
N GLY A 106 -15.76 13.43 5.71
CA GLY A 106 -15.00 14.30 6.62
C GLY A 106 -14.07 15.29 5.92
N GLN A 107 -13.00 15.68 6.60
CA GLN A 107 -12.11 16.73 6.12
C GLN A 107 -11.27 16.25 4.94
N ALA A 108 -11.13 17.11 3.92
CA ALA A 108 -10.32 16.80 2.75
C ALA A 108 -8.83 16.67 3.15
N VAL A 109 -8.17 15.65 2.60
CA VAL A 109 -6.72 15.44 2.77
C VAL A 109 -5.98 16.39 1.83
N THR A 110 -5.94 17.67 2.18
CA THR A 110 -5.21 18.70 1.43
C THR A 110 -3.88 18.96 2.10
N GLY A 111 -2.78 18.80 1.37
CA GLY A 111 -1.45 19.09 1.91
C GLY A 111 -1.23 20.60 2.03
N VAL A 112 -0.68 21.05 3.16
CA VAL A 112 0.04 22.33 3.22
C VAL A 112 1.48 22.10 2.79
N THR A 113 1.96 22.85 1.80
CA THR A 113 3.39 22.87 1.46
C THR A 113 4.12 23.73 2.50
N TYR A 114 4.69 23.11 3.53
CA TYR A 114 5.54 23.82 4.48
C TYR A 114 6.84 24.30 3.81
N THR A 115 7.35 25.41 4.34
CA THR A 115 8.62 26.01 3.94
C THR A 115 9.83 25.16 4.35
N SER A 116 9.72 24.33 5.41
CA SER A 116 10.78 23.39 5.82
C SER A 116 10.23 22.06 6.37
N TYR A 117 10.31 21.00 5.56
CA TYR A 117 9.96 19.64 5.99
C TYR A 117 10.99 19.05 6.97
N GLN A 118 12.24 19.53 6.98
CA GLN A 118 13.29 18.98 7.84
C GLN A 118 13.00 19.18 9.32
N GLU A 119 12.58 20.39 9.70
CA GLU A 119 12.25 20.70 11.09
C GLU A 119 11.08 19.85 11.56
N MET A 120 10.05 19.70 10.72
CA MET A 120 8.89 18.88 11.02
C MET A 120 9.26 17.38 11.15
N LEU A 121 10.15 16.87 10.31
CA LEU A 121 10.65 15.50 10.39
C LEU A 121 11.45 15.25 11.67
N GLY A 122 12.30 16.21 12.06
CA GLY A 122 13.03 16.17 13.33
C GLY A 122 12.09 16.21 14.53
N ARG A 123 11.16 17.16 14.56
CA ARG A 123 10.23 17.38 15.66
C ARG A 123 9.21 16.24 15.83
N LEU A 124 8.53 15.86 14.75
CA LEU A 124 7.40 14.92 14.80
C LEU A 124 7.82 13.46 14.66
N LEU A 125 8.88 13.15 13.92
CA LEU A 125 9.35 11.78 13.70
C LEU A 125 10.67 11.46 14.39
N GLY A 126 11.38 12.46 14.96
CA GLY A 126 12.73 12.25 15.52
C GLY A 126 13.75 11.81 14.48
N LEU A 127 13.58 12.21 13.21
CA LEU A 127 14.46 11.82 12.10
C LEU A 127 15.19 13.05 11.57
N GLU A 128 16.52 13.10 11.76
CA GLU A 128 17.36 14.17 11.21
C GLU A 128 17.60 13.96 9.71
N VAL A 129 17.06 14.81 8.84
CA VAL A 129 17.22 14.68 7.38
C VAL A 129 18.38 15.54 6.88
N THR A 130 19.37 14.90 6.25
CA THR A 130 20.62 15.52 5.77
C THR A 130 20.48 16.31 4.46
N ARG A 131 19.32 16.30 3.79
CA ARG A 131 19.10 17.02 2.52
C ARG A 131 17.92 18.00 2.61
N GLU A 132 18.20 19.26 2.31
CA GLU A 132 17.45 20.46 2.72
C GLU A 132 16.04 20.66 2.17
N ARG A 133 15.54 19.84 1.24
CA ARG A 133 14.28 20.16 0.53
C ARG A 133 13.37 18.99 0.24
N SER A 134 13.75 17.78 0.65
CA SER A 134 12.99 16.61 0.27
C SER A 134 11.94 16.27 1.33
N SER A 135 10.65 16.37 0.98
CA SER A 135 9.56 15.74 1.75
C SER A 135 9.61 14.21 1.65
N LEU A 136 10.71 13.62 1.18
CA LEU A 136 10.89 12.20 0.93
C LEU A 136 11.90 11.64 1.93
N VAL A 137 11.50 10.57 2.63
CA VAL A 137 12.36 9.85 3.56
C VAL A 137 12.60 8.43 3.01
N PRO A 138 13.83 7.91 3.02
CA PRO A 138 14.06 6.52 2.61
C PRO A 138 13.22 5.54 3.44
N ARG A 139 12.54 4.60 2.77
CA ARG A 139 11.67 3.61 3.43
C ARG A 139 12.43 2.81 4.48
N THR A 140 13.64 2.39 4.16
CA THR A 140 14.53 1.66 5.08
C THR A 140 14.78 2.41 6.38
N ARG A 141 14.86 3.74 6.33
CA ARG A 141 15.07 4.57 7.51
C ARG A 141 13.83 4.63 8.40
N LEU A 142 12.65 4.74 7.80
CA LEU A 142 11.38 4.70 8.54
C LEU A 142 11.13 3.31 9.14
N GLN A 143 11.39 2.25 8.38
CA GLN A 143 11.27 0.88 8.89
C GLN A 143 12.26 0.61 10.03
N ALA A 144 13.51 1.06 9.91
CA ALA A 144 14.49 0.95 10.98
C ALA A 144 14.04 1.70 12.25
N SER A 145 13.41 2.87 12.11
CA SER A 145 12.85 3.61 13.25
C SER A 145 11.64 2.93 13.92
N LEU A 146 11.06 1.92 13.26
CA LEU A 146 9.97 1.08 13.76
C LEU A 146 10.45 -0.33 14.14
N GLY A 147 11.77 -0.55 14.24
CA GLY A 147 12.36 -1.84 14.60
C GLY A 147 12.55 -2.83 13.44
N VAL A 148 12.12 -2.51 12.22
CA VAL A 148 12.08 -3.47 11.09
C VAL A 148 13.12 -3.15 10.02
N ALA A 149 14.39 -3.03 10.41
CA ALA A 149 15.47 -2.62 9.50
C ALA A 149 15.81 -3.69 8.44
N ASP A 150 15.74 -4.98 8.77
CA ASP A 150 16.02 -6.09 7.85
C ASP A 150 14.82 -7.04 7.69
N ALA A 151 13.87 -6.61 6.87
CA ALA A 151 12.68 -7.38 6.50
C ALA A 151 12.94 -8.46 5.43
N ARG A 152 14.17 -8.98 5.30
CA ARG A 152 14.46 -10.07 4.37
C ARG A 152 14.21 -11.42 5.04
N HIS A 153 13.63 -12.34 4.29
CA HIS A 153 13.55 -13.75 4.69
C HIS A 153 14.96 -14.32 4.84
N GLN A 154 15.19 -15.01 5.94
CA GLN A 154 16.39 -15.79 6.15
C GLN A 154 16.27 -17.11 5.38
N THR A 155 17.41 -17.69 5.01
CA THR A 155 17.45 -18.94 4.25
C THR A 155 16.79 -20.07 5.05
N GLY A 156 15.70 -20.63 4.52
CA GLY A 156 14.94 -21.72 5.15
C GLY A 156 13.87 -21.27 6.16
N GLU A 157 13.73 -19.95 6.41
CA GLU A 157 12.75 -19.40 7.34
C GLU A 157 11.33 -19.52 6.77
N VAL A 158 10.44 -20.15 7.52
CA VAL A 158 9.02 -20.24 7.14
C VAL A 158 8.31 -18.92 7.44
N GLN A 159 7.19 -18.66 6.75
CA GLN A 159 6.45 -17.39 6.87
C GLN A 159 6.08 -17.04 8.31
N ALA A 160 5.73 -18.02 9.14
CA ALA A 160 5.35 -17.82 10.53
C ALA A 160 6.53 -17.34 11.40
N GLU A 161 7.72 -17.91 11.20
CA GLU A 161 8.95 -17.52 11.92
C GLU A 161 9.37 -16.10 11.52
N TYR A 162 9.33 -15.83 10.22
CA TYR A 162 9.58 -14.49 9.68
C TYR A 162 8.65 -13.44 10.31
N MET A 163 7.35 -13.72 10.37
CA MET A 163 6.38 -12.81 10.98
C MET A 163 6.62 -12.64 12.48
N ALA A 164 6.84 -13.74 13.22
CA ALA A 164 7.09 -13.67 14.66
C ALA A 164 8.34 -12.86 15.00
N ARG A 165 9.42 -13.02 14.22
CA ARG A 165 10.66 -12.25 14.36
C ARG A 165 10.42 -10.75 14.13
N LEU A 166 9.82 -10.37 13.00
CA LEU A 166 9.58 -8.95 12.71
C LEU A 166 8.62 -8.30 13.71
N THR A 167 7.61 -9.04 14.18
CA THR A 167 6.68 -8.55 15.20
C THR A 167 7.41 -8.34 16.53
N ALA A 168 8.30 -9.24 16.92
CA ALA A 168 9.11 -9.09 18.13
C ALA A 168 10.09 -7.93 18.03
N ASP A 169 10.77 -7.78 16.89
CA ASP A 169 11.71 -6.69 16.62
C ASP A 169 10.99 -5.32 16.65
N ALA A 170 9.80 -5.23 16.04
CA ALA A 170 8.96 -4.05 16.12
C ALA A 170 8.54 -3.78 17.57
N ARG A 171 8.02 -4.80 18.27
CA ARG A 171 7.55 -4.68 19.65
C ARG A 171 8.63 -4.15 20.61
N ALA A 172 9.88 -4.60 20.43
CA ALA A 172 11.02 -4.20 21.24
C ALA A 172 11.49 -2.75 20.97
N ALA A 173 11.23 -2.21 19.78
CA ALA A 173 11.64 -0.87 19.40
C ALA A 173 10.60 0.21 19.73
N LEU A 174 9.32 -0.17 19.84
CA LEU A 174 8.19 0.73 20.06
C LEU A 174 8.05 1.12 21.54
N ALA A 175 7.57 2.33 21.81
CA ALA A 175 7.40 2.84 23.17
C ALA A 175 6.38 2.01 23.99
N GLU A 176 6.78 1.60 25.19
CA GLU A 176 5.95 0.84 26.14
C GLU A 176 4.91 1.71 26.87
N GLU A 177 5.22 3.00 27.01
CA GLU A 177 4.43 3.94 27.81
C GLU A 177 3.77 5.00 26.92
N GLU A 178 2.63 5.49 27.37
CA GLU A 178 1.97 6.62 26.73
C GLU A 178 2.83 7.89 26.80
N GLY A 179 2.78 8.68 25.74
CA GLY A 179 3.43 9.98 25.68
C GLY A 179 4.05 10.27 24.32
N ALA A 180 5.01 11.22 24.32
CA ALA A 180 5.61 11.72 23.09
C ALA A 180 6.35 10.63 22.28
N GLY A 181 6.88 9.60 22.93
CA GLY A 181 7.50 8.44 22.27
C GLY A 181 6.47 7.63 21.48
N ALA A 182 5.39 7.23 22.13
CA ALA A 182 4.31 6.49 21.49
C ALA A 182 3.65 7.29 20.35
N ASP A 183 3.45 8.59 20.53
CA ASP A 183 2.90 9.44 19.47
C ASP A 183 3.84 9.52 18.27
N ARG A 184 5.16 9.56 18.51
CA ARG A 184 6.17 9.56 17.44
C ARG A 184 6.13 8.26 16.65
N ASP A 185 5.97 7.13 17.33
CA ASP A 185 5.88 5.81 16.70
C ASP A 185 4.61 5.67 15.86
N LEU A 186 3.46 6.14 16.38
CA LEU A 186 2.21 6.21 15.61
C LEU A 186 2.38 7.07 14.34
N ARG A 187 3.00 8.25 14.44
CA ARG A 187 3.28 9.11 13.28
C ARG A 187 4.20 8.44 12.27
N ARG A 188 5.27 7.78 12.71
CA ARG A 188 6.20 7.04 11.83
C ARG A 188 5.46 5.95 11.08
N PHE A 189 4.62 5.18 11.77
CA PHE A 189 3.86 4.10 11.16
C PHE A 189 2.78 4.62 10.21
N LEU A 190 2.01 5.65 10.60
CA LEU A 190 1.04 6.30 9.73
C LEU A 190 1.68 6.88 8.47
N ILE A 191 2.84 7.53 8.57
CA ILE A 191 3.57 8.02 7.38
C ILE A 191 4.00 6.88 6.48
N LEU A 192 4.49 5.78 7.05
CA LEU A 192 4.85 4.60 6.26
C LEU A 192 3.63 4.05 5.52
N VAL A 193 2.49 3.93 6.20
CA VAL A 193 1.24 3.40 5.64
C VAL A 193 0.68 4.37 4.60
N ILE A 194 0.42 5.62 4.96
CA ILE A 194 -0.16 6.62 4.08
C ILE A 194 0.78 6.88 2.89
N GLY A 195 2.06 7.14 3.13
CA GLY A 195 3.01 7.53 2.08
C GLY A 195 3.46 6.39 1.15
N LYS A 196 3.11 5.13 1.44
CA LYS A 196 3.40 3.98 0.56
C LYS A 196 2.17 3.26 0.03
N LEU A 197 1.12 3.15 0.84
CA LEU A 197 -0.03 2.31 0.55
C LEU A 197 -1.22 3.15 0.11
N ILE A 198 -1.38 4.37 0.63
CA ILE A 198 -2.52 5.21 0.28
C ILE A 198 -2.14 6.24 -0.80
N LEU A 199 -1.06 6.97 -0.59
CA LEU A 199 -0.55 8.06 -1.43
C LEU A 199 0.84 7.71 -1.97
N GLY A 200 0.98 6.48 -2.47
CA GLY A 200 2.25 5.91 -2.92
C GLY A 200 2.98 6.80 -3.94
N THR A 201 4.31 6.74 -3.93
CA THR A 201 5.13 7.41 -4.96
C THR A 201 5.81 6.40 -5.86
N ARG A 202 6.18 6.82 -7.09
CA ARG A 202 6.83 5.99 -8.13
C ARG A 202 8.17 5.36 -7.66
N GLY A 203 8.78 5.87 -6.59
CA GLY A 203 10.08 5.45 -6.07
C GLY A 203 10.04 4.68 -4.74
N ASP A 204 11.20 4.22 -4.29
CA ASP A 204 11.35 3.61 -2.96
C ASP A 204 11.22 4.58 -1.76
N PRO A 205 11.47 5.91 -1.84
CA PRO A 205 11.27 6.75 -0.66
C PRO A 205 9.78 6.99 -0.33
N VAL A 206 9.49 7.26 0.94
CA VAL A 206 8.15 7.55 1.48
C VAL A 206 7.92 9.05 1.42
N SER A 207 6.78 9.46 0.84
CA SER A 207 6.36 10.85 0.87
C SER A 207 5.80 11.21 2.24
N CYS A 208 6.37 12.24 2.85
CA CYS A 208 5.95 12.78 4.14
C CYS A 208 5.06 14.03 3.98
N ARG A 209 4.47 14.26 2.79
CA ARG A 209 3.62 15.43 2.51
C ARG A 209 2.36 15.49 3.38
N CYS A 210 1.90 14.34 3.90
CA CYS A 210 0.78 14.26 4.84
C CYS A 210 1.17 14.44 6.31
N LEU A 211 2.47 14.56 6.64
CA LEU A 211 2.94 14.82 8.00
C LEU A 211 2.30 16.04 8.70
N PRO A 212 1.95 17.15 8.02
CA PRO A 212 1.16 18.24 8.64
C PRO A 212 -0.14 17.75 9.28
N LEU A 213 -0.82 16.81 8.62
CA LEU A 213 -2.12 16.29 9.03
C LEU A 213 -2.01 15.31 10.22
N LEU A 214 -0.78 14.89 10.54
CA LEU A 214 -0.49 13.97 11.64
C LEU A 214 0.11 14.70 12.85
N GLU A 215 0.20 16.02 12.82
CA GLU A 215 0.69 16.80 13.96
C GLU A 215 -0.21 16.58 15.18
N ASP A 216 -1.52 16.73 15.00
CA ASP A 216 -2.53 16.37 15.99
C ASP A 216 -3.14 15.00 15.65
N LEU A 217 -2.71 13.97 16.40
CA LEU A 217 -3.21 12.61 16.21
C LEU A 217 -4.72 12.48 16.50
N THR A 218 -5.32 13.39 17.28
CA THR A 218 -6.75 13.36 17.58
C THR A 218 -7.61 13.74 16.37
N GLN A 219 -7.04 14.51 15.43
CA GLN A 219 -7.71 14.90 14.19
C GLN A 219 -7.52 13.87 13.07
N VAL A 220 -6.57 12.93 13.19
CA VAL A 220 -6.25 12.01 12.09
C VAL A 220 -7.48 11.21 11.63
N GLY A 221 -8.37 10.85 12.57
CA GLY A 221 -9.61 10.17 12.26
C GLY A 221 -10.65 11.01 11.52
N SER A 222 -10.61 12.35 11.58
CA SER A 222 -11.62 13.21 10.91
C SER A 222 -11.41 13.35 9.40
N TYR A 223 -10.26 12.92 8.87
CA TYR A 223 -9.94 13.07 7.46
C TYR A 223 -10.50 11.93 6.59
N ALA A 224 -10.90 12.30 5.38
CA ALA A 224 -11.40 11.37 4.37
C ALA A 224 -10.26 10.63 3.64
N TRP A 225 -9.49 9.79 4.36
CA TRP A 225 -8.35 9.05 3.81
C TRP A 225 -8.73 8.13 2.63
N GLY A 226 -9.94 7.55 2.65
CA GLY A 226 -10.48 6.76 1.55
C GLY A 226 -10.79 7.61 0.31
N ALA A 227 -11.30 8.83 0.47
CA ALA A 227 -11.47 9.74 -0.66
C ALA A 227 -10.13 10.16 -1.27
N ALA A 228 -9.12 10.38 -0.42
CA ALA A 228 -7.76 10.66 -0.86
C ALA A 228 -7.14 9.48 -1.62
N LEU A 229 -7.40 8.24 -1.17
CA LEU A 229 -7.00 7.02 -1.86
C LEU A 229 -7.61 6.95 -3.27
N LEU A 230 -8.92 7.19 -3.37
CA LEU A 230 -9.63 7.17 -4.66
C LEU A 230 -9.09 8.22 -5.62
N ALA A 231 -8.91 9.45 -5.14
CA ALA A 231 -8.34 10.53 -5.94
C ALA A 231 -6.92 10.19 -6.43
N HIS A 232 -6.09 9.59 -5.56
CA HIS A 232 -4.75 9.15 -5.92
C HIS A 232 -4.77 7.98 -6.92
N LEU A 233 -5.72 7.05 -6.80
CA LEU A 233 -5.93 5.97 -7.75
C LEU A 233 -6.23 6.51 -9.15
N PHE A 234 -7.17 7.45 -9.27
CA PHE A 234 -7.54 8.07 -10.55
C PHE A 234 -6.37 8.83 -11.18
N ASP A 235 -5.60 9.58 -10.39
CA ASP A 235 -4.38 10.24 -10.86
C ASP A 235 -3.32 9.24 -11.33
N SER A 236 -3.13 8.15 -10.59
CA SER A 236 -2.15 7.10 -10.92
C SER A 236 -2.51 6.32 -12.19
N LEU A 237 -3.80 6.04 -12.40
CA LEU A 237 -4.29 5.39 -13.62
C LEU A 237 -4.25 6.35 -14.81
N GLY A 238 -4.65 7.61 -14.63
CA GLY A 238 -4.62 8.62 -15.69
C GLY A 238 -3.20 8.94 -16.18
N THR A 239 -2.23 9.02 -15.28
CA THR A 239 -0.82 9.19 -15.65
C THR A 239 -0.22 7.95 -16.30
N SER A 240 -0.71 6.75 -15.95
CA SER A 240 -0.22 5.49 -16.51
C SER A 240 -0.76 5.20 -17.91
N SER A 241 -2.05 5.48 -18.16
CA SER A 241 -2.69 5.34 -19.48
C SER A 241 -2.07 6.26 -20.55
N ARG A 242 -1.55 7.43 -20.14
CA ARG A 242 -0.89 8.40 -21.04
C ARG A 242 0.54 8.04 -21.43
N GLU A 243 1.20 7.11 -20.73
CA GLU A 243 2.56 6.68 -21.06
C GLU A 243 2.53 5.28 -21.71
N THR A 244 2.80 5.23 -23.01
CA THR A 244 2.77 4.02 -23.86
C THR A 244 3.99 3.10 -23.68
N GLY A 245 4.33 2.72 -22.44
CA GLY A 245 5.46 1.83 -22.17
C GLY A 245 5.37 1.03 -20.87
N VAL A 246 6.02 -0.15 -20.84
CA VAL A 246 6.08 -1.10 -19.70
C VAL A 246 6.56 -0.43 -18.39
N ALA A 247 7.30 0.68 -18.48
CA ALA A 247 7.70 1.50 -17.34
C ALA A 247 6.54 2.21 -16.62
N GLY A 248 5.34 2.21 -17.20
CA GLY A 248 4.13 2.79 -16.63
C GLY A 248 3.32 1.86 -15.73
N CYS A 249 3.35 0.55 -15.99
CA CYS A 249 2.65 -0.44 -15.18
C CYS A 249 3.27 -0.63 -13.77
N GLY A 250 4.49 -0.15 -13.56
CA GLY A 250 5.13 -0.12 -12.23
C GLY A 250 4.58 0.95 -11.28
N ARG A 251 3.67 1.83 -11.74
CA ARG A 251 3.10 2.94 -10.94
C ARG A 251 1.92 2.55 -10.07
N THR A 252 1.05 1.66 -10.53
CA THR A 252 -0.21 1.31 -9.86
C THR A 252 -0.12 0.03 -9.02
N ALA A 253 0.90 -0.78 -9.29
CA ALA A 253 0.94 -2.17 -8.87
C ALA A 253 1.27 -2.48 -7.40
N THR A 254 1.63 -1.48 -6.58
CA THR A 254 2.31 -1.78 -5.30
C THR A 254 1.62 -1.25 -4.04
N SER A 255 0.52 -0.52 -4.17
CA SER A 255 -0.11 0.17 -3.04
C SER A 255 -1.55 -0.25 -2.74
N LEU A 256 -2.25 -0.91 -3.66
CA LEU A 256 -3.64 -1.32 -3.45
C LEU A 256 -3.85 -2.83 -3.52
N PRO A 257 -4.54 -3.42 -2.53
CA PRO A 257 -5.14 -4.74 -2.65
C PRO A 257 -6.28 -4.68 -3.67
N TRP A 258 -6.13 -5.32 -4.84
CA TRP A 258 -7.10 -5.22 -5.94
C TRP A 258 -8.33 -6.10 -5.67
N VAL A 259 -9.41 -5.50 -5.16
CA VAL A 259 -10.67 -6.19 -4.78
C VAL A 259 -11.68 -6.19 -5.93
N GLN A 260 -12.53 -7.24 -5.97
CA GLN A 260 -13.62 -7.45 -6.93
C GLN A 260 -14.55 -6.24 -7.04
N TRP A 261 -14.65 -5.70 -8.25
CA TRP A 261 -15.66 -4.72 -8.61
C TRP A 261 -16.85 -5.46 -9.23
N THR A 262 -17.97 -5.52 -8.51
CA THR A 262 -19.22 -5.98 -9.11
C THR A 262 -19.77 -4.87 -10.01
N PRO A 263 -20.17 -5.17 -11.25
CA PRO A 263 -20.75 -4.18 -12.14
C PRO A 263 -22.08 -3.67 -11.55
N TYR A 264 -22.26 -2.35 -11.50
CA TYR A 264 -23.58 -1.75 -11.37
C TYR A 264 -24.28 -1.92 -12.71
N VAL A 265 -25.16 -2.91 -12.81
CA VAL A 265 -26.11 -3.02 -13.91
C VAL A 265 -27.22 -2.03 -13.57
N GLY A 266 -27.27 -0.92 -14.29
CA GLY A 266 -28.41 -0.01 -14.19
C GLY A 266 -29.68 -0.81 -14.42
N GLU A 267 -30.61 -0.78 -13.47
CA GLU A 267 -31.95 -1.28 -13.70
C GLU A 267 -32.54 -0.51 -14.87
N ASP A 268 -32.80 -1.24 -15.96
CA ASP A 268 -33.58 -0.75 -17.08
C ASP A 268 -34.91 -0.23 -16.53
N ASP A 269 -35.13 1.07 -16.70
CA ASP A 269 -36.39 1.74 -16.43
C ASP A 269 -37.42 1.27 -17.49
N ALA A 270 -37.90 0.05 -17.28
CA ALA A 270 -38.96 -0.59 -18.06
C ALA A 270 -40.16 -0.83 -17.14
N THR A 271 -40.81 0.25 -16.69
CA THR A 271 -42.23 0.22 -16.34
C THR A 271 -42.89 1.54 -16.72
N GLN A 272 -43.29 1.60 -18.00
CA GLN A 272 -44.61 1.96 -18.55
C GLN A 272 -45.55 2.91 -17.77
N PRO A 273 -46.34 3.72 -18.49
CA PRO A 273 -47.47 3.18 -19.26
C PRO A 273 -47.40 3.35 -20.78
#